data_AF-A0A0F0GKE9-F1
#
_entry.id   AF-A0A0F0GKE9-F1
#
_cell.length_a   1.000
_cell.length_b   1.000
_cell.length_c   1.000
_cell.angle_alpha   90.00
_cell.angle_beta   90.00
_cell.angle_gamma   90.00
#
_symmetry.space_group_name_H-M   'P 1'
#
loop_
_entity.id
_entity.type
_entity.pdbx_description
1 polymer ?
#
loop_
_entity_poly.entity_id
_entity_poly.type
_entity_poly.pdbx_seq_one_letter_code
_entity_poly.pdbx_strand_id
1 'polypeptide(L)'
;QASYLRQKIKAGLQLRYGDNPSQEVLDRIELEMGVISPMGFDAYFLVVADICQYARDNGIPVGPGRGSAAGSMVSYLTRITELDPLEHDLLFERFLNPERINPPD
;
A
#
# COMPACT_ATOMS: atom_id res chain seq x y z
N GLN A 1 -1.62 -2.37 -19.56
CA GLN A 1 -0.91 -3.54 -18.98
C GLN A 1 -1.10 -3.47 -17.47
N ALA A 2 -1.49 -4.55 -16.80
CA ALA A 2 -1.56 -4.55 -15.34
C ALA A 2 -0.14 -4.64 -14.77
N SER A 3 0.30 -3.63 -14.01
CA SER A 3 1.61 -3.65 -13.36
C SER A 3 1.68 -4.79 -12.33
N TYR A 4 2.87 -5.33 -12.07
CA TYR A 4 3.08 -6.40 -11.07
C TYR A 4 2.57 -5.98 -9.68
N LEU A 5 2.63 -4.69 -9.36
CA LEU A 5 2.05 -4.12 -8.14
C LEU A 5 0.55 -4.40 -8.04
N ARG A 6 -0.24 -4.26 -9.11
CA ARG A 6 -1.68 -4.59 -9.09
C ARG A 6 -1.94 -6.06 -8.77
N GLN A 7 -1.06 -6.97 -9.19
CA GLN A 7 -1.18 -8.39 -8.83
C GLN A 7 -0.95 -8.62 -7.34
N LYS A 8 0.06 -7.94 -6.75
CA LYS A 8 0.32 -7.98 -5.31
C LYS A 8 -0.83 -7.37 -4.51
N ILE A 9 -1.37 -6.24 -4.95
CA ILE A 9 -2.55 -5.61 -4.33
C ILE A 9 -3.73 -6.57 -4.35
N LYS A 10 -4.01 -7.23 -5.48
CA LYS A 10 -5.11 -8.21 -5.57
C LYS A 10 -4.93 -9.38 -4.60
N ALA A 11 -3.71 -9.90 -4.47
CA ALA A 11 -3.41 -10.96 -3.51
C ALA A 11 -3.59 -10.48 -2.05
N GLY A 12 -3.14 -9.25 -1.75
CA GLY A 12 -3.34 -8.61 -0.45
C GLY A 12 -4.82 -8.36 -0.12
N LEU A 13 -5.59 -7.90 -1.11
CA LEU A 13 -7.01 -7.63 -0.99
C LEU A 13 -7.77 -8.91 -0.63
N GLN A 14 -7.47 -10.01 -1.34
CA GLN A 14 -8.02 -11.32 -1.02
C GLN A 14 -7.64 -11.78 0.39
N LEU A 15 -6.39 -11.57 0.79
CA LEU A 15 -5.89 -11.99 2.12
C LEU A 15 -6.57 -11.21 3.26
N ARG A 16 -6.78 -9.90 3.08
CA ARG A 16 -7.25 -8.99 4.14
C ARG A 16 -8.77 -8.86 4.18
N TYR A 17 -9.45 -8.88 3.03
CA TYR A 17 -10.88 -8.61 2.90
C TYR A 17 -11.68 -9.78 2.29
N GLY A 18 -11.03 -10.84 1.81
CA GLY A 18 -11.69 -12.00 1.20
C GLY A 18 -12.36 -11.67 -0.14
N ASP A 19 -13.47 -12.35 -0.42
CA ASP A 19 -14.15 -12.29 -1.72
C ASP A 19 -15.03 -11.04 -1.91
N ASN A 20 -15.42 -10.36 -0.83
CA ASN A 20 -16.39 -9.27 -0.84
C ASN A 20 -15.86 -8.00 -0.14
N PRO A 21 -14.79 -7.35 -0.67
CA PRO A 21 -14.37 -6.04 -0.18
C PRO A 21 -15.48 -5.00 -0.41
N SER A 22 -15.55 -4.00 0.48
CA SER A 22 -16.49 -2.89 0.30
C SER A 22 -16.12 -2.03 -0.92
N GLN A 23 -17.10 -1.31 -1.46
CA GLN A 23 -16.84 -0.37 -2.56
C GLN A 23 -15.84 0.71 -2.16
N GLU A 24 -15.87 1.15 -0.90
CA GLU A 24 -14.93 2.14 -0.35
C GLU A 24 -13.47 1.67 -0.41
N VAL A 25 -13.20 0.39 -0.10
CA VAL A 25 -11.86 -0.21 -0.25
C VAL A 25 -11.42 -0.19 -1.71
N LEU A 26 -12.30 -0.59 -2.64
CA LEU A 26 -12.01 -0.63 -4.07
C LEU A 26 -11.73 0.77 -4.63
N ASP A 27 -12.56 1.75 -4.26
CA ASP A 27 -12.42 3.14 -4.69
C ASP A 27 -11.11 3.74 -4.17
N ARG A 28 -10.75 3.45 -2.91
CA ARG A 28 -9.47 3.88 -2.33
C ARG A 28 -8.28 3.30 -3.06
N ILE A 29 -8.31 2.00 -3.41
CA ILE A 29 -7.23 1.36 -4.18
C ILE A 29 -7.06 2.04 -5.54
N GLU A 30 -8.14 2.30 -6.27
CA GLU A 30 -8.06 2.93 -7.59
C GLU A 30 -7.61 4.39 -7.51
N LEU A 31 -8.04 5.14 -6.48
CA LEU A 31 -7.54 6.49 -6.21
C LEU A 31 -6.03 6.49 -6.00
N GLU A 32 -5.52 5.64 -5.10
CA GLU A 32 -4.09 5.57 -4.82
C GLU A 32 -3.28 5.12 -6.04
N MET A 33 -3.74 4.09 -6.76
CA MET A 33 -3.09 3.62 -7.98
C MET A 33 -3.10 4.65 -9.11
N GLY A 34 -4.14 5.48 -9.16
CA GLY A 34 -4.23 6.62 -10.08
C GLY A 34 -3.18 7.70 -9.82
N VAL A 35 -2.59 7.73 -8.63
CA VAL A 35 -1.49 8.64 -8.27
C VAL A 35 -0.13 7.95 -8.36
N ILE A 36 -0.01 6.75 -7.79
CA ILE A 36 1.26 6.00 -7.69
C ILE A 36 1.81 5.64 -9.07
N SER A 37 0.96 5.13 -9.97
CA SER A 37 1.42 4.61 -11.26
C SER A 37 1.95 5.71 -12.19
N PRO A 38 1.24 6.85 -12.38
CA PRO A 38 1.75 7.94 -13.21
C PRO A 38 3.03 8.58 -12.67
N MET A 39 3.22 8.57 -11.35
CA MET A 39 4.44 9.07 -10.70
C MET A 39 5.62 8.08 -10.79
N GLY A 40 5.39 6.85 -11.27
CA GLY A 40 6.42 5.84 -11.47
C GLY A 40 6.89 5.16 -10.18
N PHE A 41 6.08 5.18 -9.11
CA PHE A 41 6.45 4.62 -7.82
C PHE A 41 6.11 3.13 -7.66
N ASP A 42 5.59 2.44 -8.67
CA ASP A 42 5.30 1.00 -8.59
C ASP A 42 6.49 0.18 -8.05
N ALA A 43 7.69 0.44 -8.60
CA ALA A 43 8.90 -0.28 -8.22
C ALA A 43 9.32 0.01 -6.77
N TYR A 44 9.11 1.23 -6.28
CA TYR A 44 9.41 1.60 -4.89
C TYR A 44 8.60 0.75 -3.91
N PHE A 45 7.27 0.70 -4.09
CA PHE A 45 6.41 -0.14 -3.25
C PHE A 45 6.79 -1.61 -3.31
N LEU A 46 7.12 -2.13 -4.51
CA LEU A 46 7.52 -3.52 -4.68
C LEU A 46 8.82 -3.85 -3.92
N VAL A 47 9.83 -2.98 -3.99
CA VAL A 47 11.09 -3.17 -3.27
C VAL A 47 10.88 -3.13 -1.76
N VAL A 48 10.12 -2.15 -1.25
CA VAL A 48 9.85 -2.04 0.19
C VAL A 48 9.04 -3.24 0.69
N ALA A 49 8.02 -3.66 -0.06
CA ALA A 49 7.23 -4.84 0.27
C ALA A 49 8.09 -6.12 0.32
N ASP A 50 9.05 -6.27 -0.60
CA ASP A 50 9.99 -7.41 -0.62
C ASP A 50 10.90 -7.41 0.60
N ILE A 51 11.46 -6.25 0.98
CA ILE A 51 12.28 -6.11 2.20
C ILE A 51 11.46 -6.51 3.44
N CYS A 52 10.24 -5.99 3.57
CA CYS A 52 9.35 -6.32 4.69
C CYS A 52 8.99 -7.81 4.72
N GLN A 53 8.75 -8.40 3.55
CA GLN A 53 8.43 -9.83 3.43
C GLN A 53 9.62 -10.69 3.82
N TYR A 54 10.81 -10.41 3.29
CA TYR A 54 12.04 -11.11 3.64
C TYR A 54 12.31 -11.06 5.15
N ALA A 55 12.18 -9.89 5.77
CA ALA A 55 12.37 -9.75 7.21
C ALA A 55 11.44 -10.68 8.00
N ARG A 56 10.14 -10.70 7.66
CA ARG A 56 9.17 -11.60 8.30
C ARG A 56 9.50 -13.08 8.10
N ASP A 57 9.85 -13.47 6.88
CA ASP A 57 10.16 -14.87 6.54
C ASP A 57 11.42 -15.38 7.26
N ASN A 58 12.31 -14.47 7.66
CA ASN A 58 13.53 -14.77 8.42
C ASN A 58 13.38 -14.50 9.94
N GLY A 59 12.16 -14.30 10.43
CA GLY A 59 11.91 -14.08 11.86
C GLY A 59 12.46 -12.76 12.40
N ILE A 60 12.77 -11.79 11.53
CA ILE A 60 13.18 -10.44 11.91
C ILE A 60 11.91 -9.62 12.17
N PRO A 61 11.72 -9.08 13.39
CA PRO A 61 10.54 -8.30 13.70
C PRO A 61 10.42 -7.05 12.81
N VAL A 62 9.27 -6.89 12.17
CA VAL A 62 8.88 -5.68 11.43
C VAL A 62 7.76 -5.01 12.22
N GLY A 63 7.93 -3.72 12.55
CA GLY A 63 6.88 -2.96 13.21
C GLY A 63 5.63 -2.81 12.33
N PRO A 64 4.51 -2.33 12.88
CA PRO A 64 3.22 -2.26 12.16
C PRO A 64 3.18 -1.21 11.02
N GLY A 65 4.31 -0.57 10.71
CA GLY A 65 4.39 0.64 9.89
C GLY A 65 4.52 1.89 10.76
N ARG A 66 5.23 2.90 10.25
CA ARG A 66 5.41 4.20 10.91
C ARG A 66 5.30 5.31 9.88
N GLY A 67 5.02 6.53 10.34
CA GLY A 67 4.95 7.70 9.46
C GLY A 67 3.70 7.70 8.56
N SER A 68 3.77 8.47 7.48
CA SER A 68 2.62 8.71 6.60
C SER A 68 2.25 7.50 5.74
N ALA A 69 3.17 6.55 5.51
CA ALA A 69 2.91 5.31 4.76
C ALA A 69 1.71 4.49 5.30
N ALA A 70 1.40 4.62 6.60
CA ALA A 70 0.22 4.01 7.22
C ALA A 70 -1.11 4.51 6.62
N GLY A 71 -1.13 5.66 5.96
CA GLY A 71 -2.29 6.20 5.26
C GLY A 71 -2.52 5.62 3.86
N SER A 72 -1.70 4.68 3.40
CA SER A 72 -1.84 4.07 2.08
C SER A 72 -2.44 2.66 2.15
N MET A 73 -3.55 2.47 1.45
CA MET A 73 -4.18 1.18 1.22
C MET A 73 -3.24 0.27 0.42
N VAL A 74 -2.49 0.81 -0.54
CA VAL A 74 -1.47 0.02 -1.25
C VAL A 74 -0.39 -0.49 -0.30
N SER A 75 0.09 0.32 0.65
CA SER A 75 1.05 -0.13 1.67
C SER A 75 0.50 -1.23 2.56
N TYR A 76 -0.77 -1.11 2.97
CA TYR A 76 -1.44 -2.11 3.80
C TYR A 76 -1.63 -3.45 3.07
N LEU A 77 -2.11 -3.40 1.83
CA LEU A 77 -2.37 -4.59 1.01
C LEU A 77 -1.08 -5.28 0.56
N THR A 78 0.01 -4.53 0.38
CA THR A 78 1.34 -5.10 0.08
C THR A 78 2.12 -5.51 1.34
N ARG A 79 1.51 -5.40 2.52
CA ARG A 79 2.11 -5.74 3.83
C ARG A 79 3.38 -4.95 4.15
N ILE A 80 3.47 -3.71 3.66
CA ILE A 80 4.47 -2.74 4.14
C ILE A 80 4.03 -2.23 5.52
N THR A 81 2.74 -1.99 5.68
CA THR A 81 2.10 -1.61 6.94
C THR A 81 1.10 -2.69 7.37
N GLU A 82 0.75 -2.69 8.65
CA GLU A 82 -0.24 -3.60 9.24
C GLU A 82 -1.51 -2.85 9.72
N LEU A 83 -1.57 -1.52 9.58
CA LEU A 83 -2.76 -0.72 9.86
C LEU A 83 -3.62 -0.56 8.61
N ASP A 84 -4.92 -0.81 8.75
CA ASP A 84 -5.92 -0.46 7.75
C ASP A 84 -6.16 1.07 7.78
N PRO A 85 -5.88 1.79 6.69
CA PRO A 85 -6.07 3.24 6.68
C PRO A 85 -7.53 3.67 6.74
N LEU A 86 -8.48 2.84 6.29
CA LEU A 86 -9.90 3.19 6.34
C LEU A 86 -10.47 3.00 7.75
N GLU A 87 -10.08 1.94 8.45
CA GLU A 87 -10.48 1.72 9.85
C GLU A 87 -10.02 2.87 10.78
N HIS A 88 -8.91 3.51 10.43
CA HIS A 88 -8.27 4.56 11.23
C HIS A 88 -8.41 5.98 10.65
N ASP A 89 -9.27 6.18 9.64
CA ASP A 89 -9.50 7.48 8.98
C ASP A 89 -8.20 8.17 8.51
N LEU A 90 -7.22 7.38 8.06
CA LEU A 90 -5.92 7.87 7.62
C LEU A 90 -5.97 8.34 6.16
N LEU A 91 -5.35 9.50 5.92
CA LEU A 91 -5.37 10.18 4.63
C LEU A 91 -4.16 9.82 3.77
N PHE A 92 -4.40 9.41 2.52
CA PHE A 92 -3.35 9.04 1.57
C PHE A 92 -2.51 10.24 1.14
N GLU A 93 -3.11 11.41 1.02
CA GLU A 93 -2.47 12.64 0.54
C GLU A 93 -1.40 13.17 1.50
N ARG A 94 -1.42 12.72 2.77
CA ARG A 94 -0.35 12.98 3.73
C ARG A 94 0.91 12.16 3.43
N PHE A 95 0.76 11.04 2.76
CA PHE A 95 1.86 10.21 2.30
C PHE A 95 2.36 10.66 0.94
N LEU A 96 1.44 10.75 -0.03
CA LEU A 96 1.78 11.04 -1.41
C LEU A 96 0.81 12.07 -1.97
N ASN A 97 1.32 13.28 -2.23
CA ASN A 97 0.52 14.37 -2.77
C ASN A 97 0.90 14.58 -4.25
N PRO A 98 -0.04 14.45 -5.19
CA PRO A 98 0.22 14.67 -6.62
C PRO A 98 0.77 16.07 -6.93
N GLU A 99 0.40 17.09 -6.14
CA GLU A 99 0.83 18.49 -6.31
C GLU A 99 2.22 18.77 -5.70
N ARG A 100 2.75 17.84 -4.91
CA ARG A 100 4.07 17.94 -4.27
C ARG A 100 4.84 16.64 -4.50
N ILE A 101 5.57 16.57 -5.62
CA ILE A 101 6.47 15.46 -5.95
C ILE A 101 7.69 15.50 -5.01
N ASN A 102 7.51 15.05 -3.77
CA ASN A 102 8.59 14.62 -2.91
C ASN A 102 8.60 13.08 -2.91
N PRO A 103 9.77 12.43 -2.87
CA PRO A 103 9.83 11.00 -2.67
C PRO A 103 9.07 10.60 -1.39
N PRO A 104 8.26 9.54 -1.42
CA PRO A 104 7.68 8.99 -0.20
C PRO A 104 8.79 8.51 0.74
N ASP A 105 8.65 8.81 2.03
CA ASP A 105 9.50 8.30 3.13
C ASP A 105 8.68 7.32 3.99
#